data_AF-A0A1Q6WR67-F1
#
_entry.id   AF-A0A1Q6WR67-F1
#
_cell.length_a   1.000
_cell.length_b   1.000
_cell.length_c   1.000
_cell.angle_alpha   90.00
_cell.angle_beta   90.00
_cell.angle_gamma   90.00
#
_symmetry.space_group_name_H-M   'P 1'
#
loop_
_entity.id
_entity.type
_entity.pdbx_description
1 polymer ?
#
loop_
_entity_poly.entity_id
_entity_poly.type
_entity_poly.pdbx_seq_one_letter_code
_entity_poly.pdbx_strand_id
1 'polypeptide(L)'
;MYVGALKWRVMLRLHREMDGCRGRLWFAEAGGTEVWDTEELVGQSPEELLRQARAFSAEELIRRFHASYGERRRFFALRAVTDELIEQVRGLNRASVRAATHELDGPRAVREIARLQERMHFLVDGMRDVAGKEGRS
;
A
#
# COMPACT_ATOMS: atom_id res chain seq x y z
N MET A 1 -4.48 -6.93 -18.61
CA MET A 1 -5.95 -7.09 -18.59
C MET A 1 -6.61 -5.73 -18.80
N TYR A 2 -7.82 -5.70 -19.36
CA TYR A 2 -8.62 -4.46 -19.43
C TYR A 2 -9.78 -4.56 -18.45
N VAL A 3 -10.03 -3.48 -17.70
CA VAL A 3 -11.20 -3.34 -16.83
C VAL A 3 -11.84 -2.00 -17.18
N GLY A 4 -13.03 -2.05 -17.79
CA GLY A 4 -13.61 -0.88 -18.46
C GLY A 4 -12.69 -0.40 -19.59
N ALA A 5 -12.42 0.92 -19.63
CA ALA A 5 -11.51 1.53 -20.60
C ALA A 5 -10.03 1.49 -20.19
N LEU A 6 -9.70 1.02 -18.98
CA LEU A 6 -8.36 1.11 -18.41
C LEU A 6 -7.58 -0.17 -18.60
N LYS A 7 -6.29 -0.02 -18.95
CA LYS A 7 -5.34 -1.14 -19.08
C LYS A 7 -4.60 -1.34 -17.77
N TRP A 8 -4.75 -2.53 -17.21
CA TRP A 8 -4.07 -2.96 -15.99
C TRP A 8 -3.01 -4.01 -16.29
N ARG A 9 -1.84 -3.85 -15.68
CA ARG A 9 -0.77 -4.86 -15.63
C ARG A 9 -1.01 -5.76 -14.43
N VAL A 10 -0.79 -7.06 -14.59
CA VAL A 10 -0.87 -8.03 -13.50
C VAL A 10 0.53 -8.56 -13.26
N MET A 11 0.98 -8.45 -12.02
CA MET A 11 2.28 -8.92 -11.56
C MET A 11 2.07 -9.94 -10.44
N LEU A 12 3.01 -10.86 -10.28
CA LEU A 12 3.05 -11.78 -9.15
C LEU A 12 4.24 -11.39 -8.27
N ARG A 13 4.00 -11.05 -7.01
CA ARG A 13 5.04 -10.91 -6.00
C ARG A 13 5.22 -12.23 -5.29
N LEU A 14 6.47 -12.67 -5.17
CA LEU A 14 6.83 -13.93 -4.54
C LEU A 14 7.51 -13.65 -3.19
N HIS A 15 7.21 -14.51 -2.22
CA HIS A 15 7.84 -14.58 -0.92
C HIS A 15 8.24 -16.02 -0.64
N ARG A 16 9.50 -16.24 -0.28
CA ARG A 16 10.01 -17.57 0.05
C ARG A 16 9.95 -17.76 1.55
N GLU A 17 9.34 -18.86 1.99
CA GLU A 17 9.23 -19.25 3.39
C GLU A 17 10.08 -20.51 3.65
N MET A 18 10.18 -20.93 4.90
CA MET A 18 11.02 -22.07 5.28
C MET A 18 10.48 -23.41 4.73
N ASP A 19 9.17 -23.51 4.58
CA ASP A 19 8.42 -24.71 4.20
C ASP A 19 7.67 -24.57 2.87
N GLY A 20 7.94 -23.50 2.12
CA GLY A 20 7.30 -23.29 0.82
C GLY A 20 7.49 -21.89 0.27
N CYS A 21 6.56 -21.49 -0.60
CA CYS A 21 6.50 -20.17 -1.21
C CYS A 21 5.08 -19.62 -1.14
N ARG A 22 4.99 -18.31 -0.90
CA ARG A 22 3.76 -17.54 -1.03
C ARG A 22 3.85 -16.60 -2.22
N GLY A 23 2.74 -16.40 -2.88
CA GLY A 23 2.58 -15.49 -4.00
C GLY A 23 1.41 -14.57 -3.76
N ARG A 24 1.50 -13.32 -4.21
CA ARG A 24 0.35 -12.41 -4.22
C ARG A 24 0.30 -11.65 -5.52
N LEU A 25 -0.86 -11.63 -6.16
CA LEU A 25 -1.06 -10.84 -7.36
C LEU A 25 -1.12 -9.35 -7.01
N TRP A 26 -0.67 -8.52 -7.96
CA TRP A 26 -0.75 -7.08 -7.88
C TRP A 26 -1.17 -6.53 -9.24
N PHE A 27 -2.27 -5.77 -9.23
CA PHE A 27 -2.82 -5.05 -10.36
C PHE A 27 -2.32 -3.60 -10.36
N ALA A 28 -1.67 -3.18 -11.44
CA ALA A 28 -1.12 -1.84 -11.58
C ALA A 28 -1.67 -1.16 -12.84
N GLU A 29 -2.28 0.01 -12.66
CA GLU A 29 -2.62 0.91 -13.76
C GLU A 29 -1.36 1.61 -14.28
N ALA A 30 -1.34 2.01 -15.56
CA ALA A 30 -0.23 2.79 -16.10
C ALA A 30 -0.15 4.18 -15.43
N GLY A 31 0.90 4.41 -14.63
CA GLY A 31 1.15 5.71 -13.98
C GLY A 31 0.22 6.03 -12.81
N GLY A 32 -0.51 5.04 -12.29
CA GLY A 32 -1.62 5.27 -11.37
C GLY A 32 -1.70 4.28 -10.22
N THR A 33 -2.91 3.79 -9.97
CA THR A 33 -3.27 3.05 -8.76
C THR A 33 -2.71 1.63 -8.74
N GLU A 34 -2.30 1.19 -7.55
CA GLU A 34 -1.85 -0.18 -7.28
C GLU A 34 -2.85 -0.90 -6.37
N VAL A 35 -3.24 -2.13 -6.74
CA VAL A 35 -4.20 -2.94 -5.99
C VAL A 35 -3.59 -4.32 -5.76
N TRP A 36 -3.43 -4.71 -4.51
CA TRP A 36 -2.98 -6.05 -4.14
C TRP A 36 -4.17 -6.99 -4.11
N ASP A 37 -4.00 -8.19 -4.64
CA ASP A 37 -4.99 -9.26 -4.48
C ASP A 37 -5.15 -9.59 -2.99
N THR A 38 -6.39 -9.79 -2.57
CA THR A 38 -6.72 -10.17 -1.20
C THR A 38 -6.44 -11.65 -0.96
N GLU A 39 -6.44 -12.46 -2.02
CA GLU A 39 -6.09 -13.87 -1.98
C GLU A 39 -4.58 -14.08 -2.20
N GLU A 40 -4.01 -15.03 -1.45
CA GLU A 40 -2.64 -15.50 -1.65
C GLU A 40 -2.61 -16.80 -2.44
N LEU A 41 -1.56 -16.97 -3.23
CA LEU A 41 -1.17 -18.24 -3.83
C LEU A 41 -0.18 -18.93 -2.90
N VAL A 42 -0.33 -20.23 -2.69
CA VAL A 42 0.58 -21.04 -1.89
C VAL A 42 1.08 -22.19 -2.75
N GLY A 43 2.37 -22.50 -2.65
CA GLY A 43 3.02 -23.54 -3.42
C GLY A 43 4.35 -23.93 -2.81
N GLN A 44 4.95 -25.00 -3.33
CA GLN A 44 6.23 -25.50 -2.84
C GLN A 44 7.42 -24.83 -3.54
N SER A 45 7.20 -24.20 -4.70
CA SER A 45 8.25 -23.46 -5.42
C SER A 45 7.74 -22.19 -6.12
N PRO A 46 8.65 -21.24 -6.46
CA PRO A 46 8.33 -20.07 -7.28
C PRO A 46 7.71 -20.41 -8.64
N GLU A 47 8.19 -21.48 -9.29
CA GLU A 47 7.73 -21.94 -10.60
C GLU A 47 6.29 -22.45 -10.52
N GLU A 48 5.94 -23.14 -9.43
CA GLU A 48 4.57 -23.59 -9.18
C GLU A 48 3.63 -22.39 -9.05
N LEU A 49 4.01 -21.38 -8.26
CA LEU A 49 3.21 -20.16 -8.10
C LEU A 49 3.06 -19.39 -9.42
N LEU A 50 4.12 -19.31 -10.22
CA LEU A 50 4.06 -18.72 -11.57
C LEU A 50 3.12 -19.49 -12.49
N ARG A 51 3.14 -20.83 -12.43
CA ARG A 51 2.22 -21.69 -13.20
C ARG A 51 0.77 -21.47 -12.76
N GLN A 52 0.50 -21.43 -11.46
CA GLN A 52 -0.83 -21.14 -10.92
C GLN A 52 -1.31 -19.75 -11.40
N ALA A 53 -0.49 -18.72 -11.25
CA ALA A 53 -0.84 -17.36 -11.67
C ALA A 53 -1.10 -17.24 -13.18
N ARG A 54 -0.35 -17.97 -14.01
CA ARG A 54 -0.55 -18.01 -15.47
C ARG A 54 -1.77 -18.81 -15.89
N ALA A 55 -2.25 -19.72 -15.05
CA ALA A 55 -3.44 -20.52 -15.34
C ALA A 55 -4.75 -19.73 -15.16
N PHE A 56 -4.71 -18.56 -14.53
CA PHE A 56 -5.89 -17.72 -14.39
C PHE A 56 -6.37 -17.19 -15.75
N SER A 57 -7.67 -17.35 -15.99
CA SER A 57 -8.36 -16.73 -17.12
C SER A 57 -8.43 -15.21 -16.93
N ALA A 58 -8.69 -14.48 -18.02
CA ALA A 58 -8.90 -13.03 -17.93
C ALA A 58 -10.09 -12.67 -17.02
N GLU A 59 -11.18 -13.44 -17.08
CA GLU A 59 -12.37 -13.26 -16.24
C GLU A 59 -12.06 -13.43 -14.75
N GLU A 60 -11.26 -14.45 -14.42
CA GLU A 60 -10.83 -14.73 -13.06
C GLU A 60 -9.94 -13.61 -12.49
N LEU A 61 -9.02 -13.09 -13.30
CA LEU A 61 -8.20 -11.94 -12.92
C LEU A 61 -9.06 -10.68 -12.71
N ILE A 62 -10.09 -10.45 -13.55
CA ILE A 62 -11.03 -9.33 -13.40
C ILE A 62 -11.85 -9.47 -12.12
N ARG A 63 -12.33 -10.68 -11.80
CA ARG A 63 -13.07 -10.98 -10.57
C ARG A 63 -12.23 -10.68 -9.32
N ARG A 64 -11.00 -11.21 -9.27
CA ARG A 64 -10.03 -10.96 -8.18
C ARG A 64 -9.72 -9.47 -8.02
N PHE A 65 -9.51 -8.77 -9.13
CA PHE A 65 -9.33 -7.32 -9.14
C PHE A 65 -10.53 -6.59 -8.52
N HIS A 66 -11.76 -6.91 -8.93
CA HIS A 66 -12.95 -6.23 -8.40
C HIS A 66 -13.17 -6.49 -6.92
N ALA A 67 -12.94 -7.72 -6.44
CA ALA A 67 -13.01 -8.04 -5.02
C ALA A 67 -12.02 -7.18 -4.22
N SER A 68 -10.76 -7.18 -4.67
CA SER A 68 -9.66 -6.44 -4.01
C SER A 68 -9.83 -4.92 -4.08
N TYR A 69 -10.26 -4.41 -5.24
CA TYR A 69 -10.49 -2.98 -5.45
C TYR A 69 -11.73 -2.48 -4.72
N GLY A 70 -12.78 -3.30 -4.64
CA GLY A 70 -13.98 -3.03 -3.84
C GLY A 70 -13.63 -2.93 -2.36
N GLU A 71 -12.85 -3.88 -1.83
CA GLU A 71 -12.36 -3.84 -0.45
C GLU A 71 -11.48 -2.61 -0.18
N ARG A 72 -10.56 -2.28 -1.10
CA ARG A 72 -9.75 -1.05 -1.03
C ARG A 72 -10.60 0.22 -0.97
N ARG A 73 -11.65 0.32 -1.80
CA ARG A 73 -12.58 1.45 -1.80
C ARG A 73 -13.42 1.50 -0.53
N ARG A 74 -13.86 0.33 -0.06
CA ARG A 74 -14.68 0.19 1.14
C ARG A 74 -13.94 0.68 2.37
N PHE A 75 -12.67 0.32 2.55
CA PHE A 75 -11.88 0.74 3.74
C PHE A 75 -10.89 1.87 3.44
N PHE A 76 -11.30 2.85 2.62
CA PHE A 76 -10.39 3.91 2.16
C PHE A 76 -9.91 4.86 3.28
N ALA A 77 -10.72 5.08 4.32
CA ALA A 77 -10.46 6.11 5.32
C ALA A 77 -9.18 5.82 6.14
N LEU A 78 -9.04 4.61 6.68
CA LEU A 78 -7.82 4.21 7.38
C LEU A 78 -6.60 4.23 6.44
N ARG A 79 -6.81 3.87 5.17
CA ARG A 79 -5.75 3.92 4.16
C ARG A 79 -5.27 5.35 3.90
N ALA A 80 -6.18 6.31 3.77
CA ALA A 80 -5.84 7.72 3.61
C ALA A 80 -5.03 8.25 4.81
N VAL A 81 -5.47 7.93 6.04
CA VAL A 81 -4.72 8.28 7.26
C VAL A 81 -3.33 7.65 7.28
N THR A 82 -3.19 6.41 6.81
CA THR A 82 -1.91 5.70 6.73
C THR A 82 -0.98 6.34 5.70
N ASP A 83 -1.50 6.67 4.52
CA ASP A 83 -0.73 7.35 3.47
C ASP A 83 -0.23 8.72 3.95
N GLU A 84 -1.06 9.48 4.68
CA GLU A 84 -0.67 10.75 5.28
C GLU A 84 0.41 10.57 6.38
N LEU A 85 0.30 9.53 7.21
CA LEU A 85 1.30 9.22 8.23
C LEU A 85 2.67 8.89 7.59
N ILE A 86 2.68 8.10 6.51
CA ILE A 86 3.91 7.78 5.76
C ILE A 86 4.57 9.06 5.24
N GLU A 87 3.77 10.01 4.73
CA GLU A 87 4.30 11.31 4.30
C GLU A 87 4.86 12.14 5.47
N GLN A 88 4.22 12.12 6.65
CA GLN A 88 4.79 12.78 7.83
C GLN A 88 6.12 12.13 8.27
N VAL A 89 6.23 10.79 8.24
CA VAL A 89 7.48 10.07 8.53
C VAL A 89 8.58 10.46 7.55
N ARG A 90 8.28 10.50 6.25
CA ARG A 90 9.22 10.97 5.22
C ARG A 90 9.64 12.42 5.47
N GLY A 91 8.69 13.27 5.84
CA GLY A 91 8.93 14.67 6.23
C GLY A 91 9.86 14.78 7.44
N LEU A 92 9.61 14.01 8.49
CA LEU A 92 10.43 13.96 9.69
C LEU A 92 11.86 13.57 9.36
N ASN A 93 12.04 12.53 8.55
CA ASN A 93 13.37 12.11 8.11
C ASN A 93 14.09 13.22 7.34
N ARG A 94 13.42 13.89 6.40
CA ARG A 94 13.99 15.03 5.66
C ARG A 94 14.38 16.19 6.59
N ALA A 95 13.53 16.54 7.54
CA ALA A 95 13.80 17.62 8.50
C ALA A 95 15.00 17.29 9.39
N SER A 96 15.09 16.06 9.91
CA SER A 96 16.21 15.59 10.73
C SER A 96 17.54 15.58 9.96
N VAL A 97 17.54 15.13 8.70
CA VAL A 97 18.74 15.17 7.85
C VAL A 97 19.21 16.61 7.63
N ARG A 98 18.31 17.53 7.28
CA ARG A 98 18.64 18.95 7.06
C ARG A 98 19.14 19.65 8.33
N ALA A 99 18.62 19.25 9.49
CA ALA A 99 19.11 19.73 10.78
C ALA A 99 20.55 19.24 11.05
N ALA A 100 20.82 17.96 10.76
CA ALA A 100 22.14 17.35 10.94
C ALA A 100 23.20 17.92 9.97
N THR A 101 22.80 18.33 8.76
CA THR A 101 23.69 18.96 7.78
C THR A 101 23.84 20.48 7.96
N HIS A 102 23.23 21.06 9.00
CA HIS A 102 23.19 22.52 9.26
C HIS A 102 22.59 23.36 8.12
N GLU A 103 21.84 22.73 7.20
CA GLU A 103 21.06 23.43 6.17
C GLU A 103 19.83 24.14 6.75
N LEU A 104 19.42 23.75 7.96
CA LEU A 104 18.40 24.42 8.75
C LEU A 104 19.01 24.97 10.04
N ASP A 105 18.63 26.21 10.37
CA ASP A 105 18.92 26.79 11.68
C ASP A 105 18.30 25.94 12.81
N GLY A 106 19.06 25.71 13.89
CA GLY A 106 18.73 24.76 14.95
C GLY A 106 17.35 24.98 15.59
N PRO A 107 16.99 26.20 16.01
CA PRO A 107 15.66 26.49 16.53
C PRO A 107 14.54 26.26 15.51
N ARG A 108 14.80 26.46 14.22
CA ARG A 108 13.83 26.20 13.16
C ARG A 108 13.63 24.70 12.94
N ALA A 109 14.71 23.92 12.99
CA ALA A 109 14.67 22.47 12.88
C ALA A 109 13.87 21.84 14.03
N VAL A 110 14.11 22.27 15.27
CA VAL A 110 13.38 21.79 16.45
C VAL A 110 11.88 22.04 16.31
N ARG A 111 11.48 23.23 15.86
CA ARG A 111 10.05 23.55 15.65
C ARG A 111 9.42 22.74 14.53
N GLU A 112 10.15 22.51 13.44
CA GLU A 112 9.65 21.71 12.31
C GLU A 112 9.46 20.24 12.69
N ILE A 113 10.44 19.66 13.38
CA ILE A 113 10.38 18.29 13.91
C ILE A 113 9.23 18.14 14.91
N ALA A 114 9.08 19.05 15.87
CA ALA A 114 8.01 19.00 16.87
C ALA A 114 6.62 19.05 16.22
N ARG A 115 6.42 19.92 15.21
CA ARG A 115 5.16 20.01 14.45
C ARG A 115 4.85 18.72 13.69
N LEU A 116 5.85 18.09 13.09
CA LEU A 116 5.67 16.82 12.39
C LEU A 116 5.29 15.72 13.39
N GLN A 117 5.92 15.68 14.56
CA GLN A 117 5.57 14.74 15.62
C GLN A 117 4.15 14.93 16.14
N GLU A 118 3.70 16.16 16.40
CA GLU A 118 2.32 16.44 16.80
C GLU A 118 1.30 15.96 15.76
N ARG A 119 1.56 16.21 14.47
CA ARG A 119 0.69 15.73 13.38
C ARG A 119 0.65 14.21 13.33
N MET A 120 1.81 13.55 13.49
CA MET A 120 1.86 12.09 13.55
C MET A 120 1.04 11.54 14.73
N HIS A 121 1.14 12.13 15.92
CA HIS A 121 0.32 11.75 17.06
C HIS A 121 -1.17 11.90 16.79
N PHE A 122 -1.59 13.04 16.24
CA PHE A 122 -3.00 13.27 15.89
C PHE A 122 -3.53 12.23 14.88
N LEU A 123 -2.73 11.90 13.85
CA LEU A 123 -3.10 10.87 12.88
C LEU A 123 -3.25 9.51 13.54
N VAL A 124 -2.31 9.11 14.41
CA VAL A 124 -2.34 7.83 15.13
C VAL A 124 -3.57 7.75 16.05
N ASP A 125 -3.87 8.81 16.80
CA ASP A 125 -5.03 8.85 17.70
C ASP A 125 -6.35 8.68 16.92
N GLY A 126 -6.46 9.30 15.74
CA GLY A 126 -7.64 9.19 14.87
C GLY A 126 -7.78 7.86 14.12
N MET A 127 -6.75 7.01 14.07
CA MET A 127 -6.80 5.74 13.32
C MET A 127 -7.89 4.81 13.84
N ARG A 128 -8.06 4.72 15.17
CA ARG A 128 -9.07 3.85 15.80
C ARG A 128 -10.48 4.22 15.35
N ASP A 129 -10.72 5.50 15.10
CA ASP A 129 -12.05 5.99 14.71
C ASP A 129 -12.41 5.65 13.27
N VAL A 130 -11.46 5.26 12.43
CA VAL A 130 -11.72 4.91 11.02
C VAL A 130 -11.40 3.45 10.70
N ALA A 131 -10.75 2.73 11.61
CA ALA A 131 -10.40 1.33 11.43
C ALA A 131 -11.64 0.45 11.22
N GLY A 132 -11.62 -0.34 10.14
CA GLY A 132 -12.73 -1.24 9.77
C GLY A 132 -14.03 -0.52 9.38
N LYS A 133 -14.04 0.82 9.28
CA LYS A 133 -15.22 1.57 8.85
C LYS A 133 -15.26 1.66 7.33
N GLU A 134 -16.45 1.40 6.81
CA GLU A 134 -16.73 1.50 5.39
C GLU A 134 -16.93 2.97 5.00
N GLY A 135 -16.32 3.38 3.90
CA GLY A 135 -16.60 4.65 3.25
C GLY A 135 -18.06 4.67 2.82
N ARG A 136 -18.82 5.68 3.26
CA ARG A 136 -20.17 5.92 2.73
C ARG A 136 -20.03 6.21 1.23
N SER A 137 -20.64 5.34 0.42
CA SER A 137 -20.81 5.50 -1.03
C SER A 137 -21.46 6.82 -1.40
#